data_AF-A0A5M6D3N5-F1
#
_entry.id   AF-A0A5M6D3N5-F1
#
_cell.length_a   1.000
_cell.length_b   1.000
_cell.length_c   1.000
_cell.angle_alpha   90.00
_cell.angle_beta   90.00
_cell.angle_gamma   90.00
#
_symmetry.space_group_name_H-M   'P 1'
#
loop_
_entity.id
_entity.type
_entity.pdbx_description
1 polymer ?
#
loop_
_entity_poly.entity_id
_entity_poly.type
_entity_poly.pdbx_seq_one_letter_code
_entity_poly.pdbx_strand_id
1 'polypeptide(L)'
;MSAPIHIGDTAKTVGPLKPTGRIQIHDRLFDARSEGEWIESNTEVVVVGGDHSSILIRPRAEVTEPLAREGEPLSARAASEETPLQAPAGRIERINAVAIGGLVGLILLALLWWSGTKVTWQAVLVPLAGTIAGALFQLFVRTASDFAGPRSDHRPAAIGIGCVVLVGTMLGSVVGWNVGAGFVELSVGLVTGTLLAGVLAYAALMFASV
;
A
#
# COMPACT_ATOMS: atom_id res chain seq x y z
N MET A 1 24.26 28.73 -12.12
CA MET A 1 23.91 28.02 -10.87
C MET A 1 23.02 28.95 -10.07
N SER A 2 21.91 28.46 -9.53
CA SER A 2 21.00 29.25 -8.68
C SER A 2 21.72 29.59 -7.38
N ALA A 3 21.68 30.85 -6.93
CA ALA A 3 22.16 31.17 -5.58
C ALA A 3 21.29 30.41 -4.56
N PRO A 4 21.90 29.78 -3.53
CA PRO A 4 21.13 29.17 -2.44
C PRO A 4 20.32 30.25 -1.72
N ILE A 5 19.10 29.90 -1.31
CA ILE A 5 18.24 30.79 -0.50
C ILE A 5 18.64 30.60 0.95
N HIS A 6 18.77 31.67 1.71
CA HIS A 6 19.14 31.63 3.12
C HIS A 6 17.99 32.09 4.01
N ILE A 7 18.01 31.64 5.26
CA ILE A 7 17.15 32.21 6.31
C ILE A 7 17.58 33.66 6.52
N GLY A 8 16.61 34.58 6.54
CA GLY A 8 16.85 36.03 6.56
C GLY A 8 16.76 36.70 5.18
N ASP A 9 16.72 35.95 4.08
CA ASP A 9 16.53 36.54 2.76
C ASP A 9 15.18 37.29 2.68
N THR A 10 15.21 38.50 2.11
CA THR A 10 14.02 39.30 1.85
C THR A 10 13.37 38.90 0.53
N ALA A 11 12.05 38.80 0.52
CA ALA A 11 11.25 38.45 -0.63
C ALA A 11 10.05 39.39 -0.77
N LYS A 12 9.36 39.30 -1.91
CA LYS A 12 8.09 39.99 -2.14
C LYS A 12 6.98 39.02 -2.50
N THR A 13 5.80 39.17 -1.90
CA THR A 13 4.65 38.34 -2.28
C THR A 13 4.12 38.72 -3.67
N VAL A 14 3.86 37.73 -4.53
CA VAL A 14 3.31 37.95 -5.88
C VAL A 14 1.78 37.98 -5.87
N GLY A 15 1.17 37.26 -4.93
CA GLY A 15 -0.25 37.27 -4.64
C GLY A 15 -0.49 37.18 -3.13
N PRO A 16 -1.74 37.22 -2.66
CA PRO A 16 -2.05 37.03 -1.25
C PRO A 16 -1.71 35.59 -0.81
N LEU A 17 -1.14 35.42 0.39
CA LEU A 17 -0.86 34.11 0.98
C LEU A 17 -1.92 33.73 2.01
N LYS A 18 -2.55 32.56 1.85
CA LYS A 18 -3.64 32.07 2.73
C LYS A 18 -3.71 30.53 2.86
N PRO A 19 -2.90 29.88 3.70
CA PRO A 19 -1.60 30.30 4.20
C PRO A 19 -0.50 30.10 3.16
N THR A 20 -0.80 29.48 2.02
CA THR A 20 0.14 29.24 0.92
C THR A 20 -0.01 30.28 -0.18
N GLY A 21 1.06 30.49 -0.93
CA GLY A 21 1.08 31.32 -2.13
C GLY A 21 2.49 31.40 -2.71
N ARG A 22 2.73 32.42 -3.54
CA ARG A 22 4.02 32.60 -4.23
C ARG A 22 4.74 33.86 -3.79
N ILE A 23 6.04 33.73 -3.60
CA ILE A 23 6.96 34.84 -3.35
C ILE A 23 7.98 34.93 -4.46
N GLN A 24 8.50 36.13 -4.65
CA GLN A 24 9.61 36.42 -5.53
C GLN A 24 10.85 36.74 -4.69
N ILE A 25 11.90 35.95 -4.87
CA ILE A 25 13.22 36.19 -4.29
C ILE A 25 14.16 36.40 -5.48
N HIS A 26 14.75 37.59 -5.59
CA HIS A 26 15.45 38.03 -6.81
C HIS A 26 14.54 37.91 -8.05
N ASP A 27 14.99 37.26 -9.14
CA ASP A 27 14.23 37.09 -10.39
C ASP A 27 13.49 35.74 -10.48
N ARG A 28 13.18 35.10 -9.34
CA ARG A 28 12.59 33.76 -9.31
C ARG A 28 11.41 33.66 -8.37
N LEU A 29 10.42 32.85 -8.79
CA LEU A 29 9.22 32.56 -8.03
C LEU A 29 9.40 31.27 -7.24
N PHE A 30 8.98 31.30 -5.97
CA PHE A 30 8.99 30.17 -5.07
C PHE A 30 7.63 30.01 -4.40
N ASP A 31 7.26 28.76 -4.09
CA ASP A 31 6.09 28.48 -3.28
C ASP A 31 6.46 28.67 -1.79
N ALA A 32 5.60 29.39 -1.08
CA ALA A 32 5.83 29.77 0.31
C ALA A 32 4.56 29.61 1.15
N ARG A 33 4.76 29.50 2.46
CA ARG A 33 3.72 29.40 3.47
C ARG A 33 3.94 30.47 4.54
N SER A 34 2.88 31.18 4.91
CA SER A 34 2.90 32.09 6.06
C SER A 34 2.80 31.31 7.38
N GLU A 35 3.43 31.82 8.43
CA GLU A 35 3.43 31.24 9.78
C GLU A 35 2.13 31.50 10.56
N GLY A 36 1.00 31.60 9.85
CA GLY A 36 -0.34 31.68 10.47
C GLY A 36 -1.14 32.94 10.14
N GLU A 37 -0.51 33.95 9.53
CA GLU A 37 -1.21 35.18 9.16
C GLU A 37 -1.49 35.27 7.66
N TRP A 38 -2.58 35.97 7.31
CA TRP A 38 -2.84 36.35 5.92
C TRP A 38 -1.91 37.50 5.55
N ILE A 39 -1.04 37.27 4.57
CA ILE A 39 -0.16 38.29 3.99
C ILE A 39 -0.75 38.78 2.67
N GLU A 40 -0.91 40.09 2.52
CA GLU A 40 -1.36 40.70 1.26
C GLU A 40 -0.35 40.52 0.12
N SER A 41 -0.79 40.74 -1.12
CA SER A 41 0.08 40.78 -2.30
C SER A 41 1.02 41.99 -2.24
N ASN A 42 2.19 41.87 -2.86
CA ASN A 42 3.19 42.95 -2.96
C ASN A 42 3.78 43.37 -1.60
N THR A 43 3.65 42.52 -0.58
CA THR A 43 4.18 42.72 0.77
C THR A 43 5.60 42.19 0.87
N GLU A 44 6.47 42.93 1.57
CA GLU A 44 7.83 42.49 1.86
C GLU A 44 7.84 41.51 3.03
N VAL A 45 8.48 40.37 2.82
CA VAL A 45 8.50 39.23 3.74
C VAL A 45 9.92 38.73 3.91
N VAL A 46 10.19 38.09 5.04
CA VAL A 46 11.49 37.51 5.36
C VAL A 46 11.35 36.00 5.44
N VAL A 47 12.32 35.28 4.89
CA VAL A 47 12.43 33.83 5.03
C VAL A 47 12.80 33.51 6.48
N VAL A 48 11.90 32.86 7.21
CA VAL A 48 12.12 32.46 8.62
C VAL A 48 12.51 30.99 8.77
N GLY A 49 12.32 30.18 7.73
CA GLY A 49 12.69 28.76 7.72
C GLY A 49 12.05 27.99 6.58
N GLY A 50 11.95 26.66 6.73
CA GLY A 50 11.34 25.76 5.75
C GLY A 50 12.35 25.04 4.86
N ASP A 51 11.93 24.74 3.63
CA ASP A 51 12.75 24.08 2.61
C ASP A 51 12.47 24.67 1.20
N HIS A 52 13.17 24.21 0.17
CA HIS A 52 12.99 24.71 -1.21
C HIS A 52 11.58 24.51 -1.81
N SER A 53 10.78 23.59 -1.26
CA SER A 53 9.42 23.29 -1.73
C SER A 53 8.33 23.98 -0.91
N SER A 54 8.65 24.40 0.31
CA SER A 54 7.74 25.11 1.21
C SER A 54 8.53 26.06 2.09
N ILE A 55 8.77 27.26 1.57
CA ILE A 55 9.51 28.31 2.29
C ILE A 55 8.58 28.91 3.34
N LEU A 56 8.99 28.92 4.61
CA LEU A 56 8.25 29.57 5.68
C LEU A 56 8.64 31.04 5.74
N ILE A 57 7.64 31.92 5.72
CA ILE A 57 7.85 33.37 5.69
C ILE A 57 7.01 34.10 6.73
N ARG A 58 7.49 35.28 7.13
CA ARG A 58 6.79 36.24 7.99
C ARG A 58 6.85 37.65 7.38
N PRO A 59 5.84 38.52 7.56
CA PRO A 59 5.95 39.93 7.18
C PRO A 59 7.19 40.59 7.78
N ARG A 60 7.96 41.33 6.98
CA ARG A 60 9.19 41.98 7.43
C ARG A 60 8.96 42.90 8.63
N ALA A 61 7.79 43.54 8.69
CA ALA A 61 7.40 44.44 9.77
C ALA A 61 7.30 43.77 11.16
N GLU A 62 7.11 42.45 11.21
CA GLU A 62 6.96 41.69 12.46
C GLU A 62 8.28 41.09 12.98
N VAL A 63 9.35 41.17 12.19
CA VAL A 63 10.66 40.63 12.56
C VAL A 63 11.44 41.74 13.27
N THR A 64 11.25 41.87 14.58
CA THR A 64 11.97 42.84 15.44
C THR A 64 13.28 42.30 16.01
N GLU A 65 13.41 40.97 16.11
CA GLU A 65 14.60 40.29 16.64
C GLU A 65 15.34 39.52 15.54
N PRO A 66 16.68 39.41 15.61
CA PRO A 66 17.45 38.61 14.66
C PRO A 66 17.02 37.15 14.69
N LEU A 67 16.91 36.53 13.51
CA LEU A 67 16.47 35.15 13.38
C LEU A 67 17.56 34.21 13.92
N ALA A 68 17.15 33.17 14.66
CA ALA A 68 18.08 32.25 15.33
C ALA A 68 19.08 31.54 14.39
N ARG A 69 18.81 31.51 13.08
CA ARG A 69 19.59 30.83 12.03
C ARG A 69 19.83 31.73 10.82
N GLU A 70 19.88 33.04 11.02
CA GLU A 70 20.10 34.00 9.94
C GLU A 70 21.41 33.69 9.17
N GLY A 71 21.33 33.69 7.84
CA GLY A 71 22.43 33.34 6.95
C GLY A 71 22.66 31.85 6.74
N GLU A 72 21.95 30.96 7.44
CA GLU A 72 22.01 29.53 7.13
C GLU A 72 21.26 29.24 5.82
N PRO A 73 21.84 28.45 4.89
CA PRO A 73 21.14 28.05 3.68
C PRO A 73 19.92 27.22 4.05
N LEU A 74 18.79 27.50 3.40
CA LEU A 74 17.61 26.65 3.48
C LEU A 74 18.02 25.23 3.13
N SER A 75 17.64 24.29 3.98
CA SER A 75 17.91 22.88 3.73
C SER A 75 17.32 22.52 2.38
N ALA A 76 18.18 22.15 1.43
CA ALA A 76 17.72 21.52 0.22
C ALA A 76 17.04 20.25 0.68
N ARG A 77 15.70 20.23 0.64
CA ARG A 77 14.89 19.08 1.02
C ARG A 77 15.54 17.87 0.35
N ALA A 78 16.25 17.04 1.13
CA ALA A 78 16.47 15.67 0.73
C ALA A 78 15.05 15.17 0.49
N ALA A 79 14.71 14.91 -0.77
CA ALA A 79 13.35 14.59 -1.20
C ALA A 79 12.72 13.76 -0.10
N SER A 80 11.78 14.37 0.64
CA SER A 80 11.19 13.74 1.83
C SER A 80 10.81 12.36 1.37
N GLU A 81 11.43 11.32 1.92
CA GLU A 81 11.17 9.93 1.54
C GLU A 81 9.67 9.83 1.32
N GLU A 82 9.27 9.66 0.05
CA GLU A 82 7.88 9.74 -0.34
C GLU A 82 7.18 8.77 0.58
N THR A 83 6.40 9.28 1.52
CA THR A 83 5.75 8.40 2.50
C THR A 83 4.91 7.48 1.64
N PRO A 84 5.20 6.17 1.60
CA PRO A 84 4.70 5.32 0.54
C PRO A 84 3.19 5.43 0.53
N LEU A 85 2.63 5.72 -0.65
CA LEU A 85 1.18 5.94 -0.81
C LEU A 85 0.37 4.71 -0.39
N GLN A 86 1.02 3.55 -0.33
CA GLN A 86 0.45 2.29 0.12
C GLN A 86 1.09 1.85 1.44
N ALA A 87 0.25 1.34 2.34
CA ALA A 87 0.72 0.68 3.54
C ALA A 87 1.66 -0.49 3.18
N PRO A 88 2.70 -0.79 3.98
CA PRO A 88 3.57 -1.92 3.67
C PRO A 88 2.79 -3.23 3.77
N ALA A 89 3.15 -4.18 2.90
CA ALA A 89 2.48 -5.47 2.76
C ALA A 89 2.23 -6.15 4.11
N GLY A 90 1.02 -6.66 4.28
CA GLY A 90 0.55 -7.35 5.48
C GLY A 90 1.25 -8.70 5.69
N ARG A 91 1.06 -9.31 6.87
CA ARG A 91 1.62 -10.65 7.15
C ARG A 91 1.11 -11.70 6.16
N ILE A 92 -0.18 -11.66 5.81
CA ILE A 92 -0.82 -12.65 4.94
C ILE A 92 -0.31 -12.61 3.50
N GLU A 93 0.12 -11.45 3.01
CA GLU A 93 0.68 -11.26 1.66
C GLU A 93 2.12 -11.76 1.54
N ARG A 94 2.86 -11.74 2.66
CA ARG A 94 4.26 -12.19 2.72
C ARG A 94 4.39 -13.71 2.84
N ILE A 95 3.29 -14.40 3.17
CA ILE A 95 3.29 -15.86 3.26
C ILE A 95 3.52 -16.44 1.86
N ASN A 96 4.43 -17.41 1.75
CA ASN A 96 4.60 -18.19 0.53
C ASN A 96 3.48 -19.23 0.43
N ALA A 97 2.29 -18.77 0.03
CA ALA A 97 1.09 -19.60 -0.05
C ALA A 97 1.24 -20.77 -1.05
N VAL A 98 2.07 -20.62 -2.09
CA VAL A 98 2.39 -21.70 -3.03
C VAL A 98 3.10 -22.86 -2.31
N ALA A 99 4.15 -22.55 -1.53
CA ALA A 99 4.88 -23.57 -0.78
C ALA A 99 4.01 -24.22 0.30
N ILE A 100 3.20 -23.42 1.02
CA ILE A 100 2.27 -23.94 2.02
C ILE A 100 1.20 -24.82 1.36
N GLY A 101 0.63 -24.41 0.23
CA GLY A 101 -0.36 -25.19 -0.51
C GLY A 101 0.19 -26.54 -0.96
N GLY A 102 1.42 -26.56 -1.48
CA GLY A 102 2.12 -27.81 -1.82
C GLY A 102 2.33 -28.71 -0.60
N LEU A 103 2.78 -28.14 0.53
CA LEU A 103 2.96 -28.89 1.78
C LEU A 103 1.64 -29.46 2.30
N VAL A 104 0.55 -28.68 2.28
CA VAL A 104 -0.79 -29.14 2.66
C VAL A 104 -1.24 -30.28 1.74
N GLY A 105 -1.01 -30.18 0.43
CA GLY A 105 -1.32 -31.27 -0.49
C GLY A 105 -0.51 -32.54 -0.24
N LEU A 106 0.76 -32.43 0.17
CA LEU A 106 1.57 -33.58 0.60
C LEU A 106 1.03 -34.20 1.90
N ILE A 107 0.60 -33.38 2.87
CA ILE A 107 -0.02 -33.86 4.11
C ILE A 107 -1.33 -34.59 3.81
N LEU A 108 -2.19 -34.03 2.94
CA LEU A 108 -3.43 -34.69 2.52
C LEU A 108 -3.16 -36.03 1.84
N LEU A 109 -2.15 -36.09 0.96
CA LEU A 109 -1.75 -37.35 0.34
C LEU A 109 -1.30 -38.40 1.38
N ALA A 110 -0.51 -38.00 2.37
CA ALA A 110 -0.08 -38.89 3.45
C ALA A 110 -1.26 -39.39 4.29
N LEU A 111 -2.24 -38.52 4.58
CA LEU A 111 -3.46 -38.89 5.30
C LEU A 111 -4.33 -39.88 4.51
N LEU A 112 -4.47 -39.67 3.20
CA LEU A 112 -5.21 -40.58 2.32
C LEU A 112 -4.53 -41.95 2.22
N TRP A 113 -3.21 -41.97 2.17
CA TRP A 113 -2.45 -43.21 2.20
C TRP A 113 -2.66 -43.95 3.54
N TRP A 114 -2.61 -43.22 4.66
CA TRP A 114 -2.89 -43.77 5.99
C TRP A 114 -4.31 -44.35 6.10
N SER A 115 -5.31 -43.73 5.46
CA SER A 115 -6.69 -44.23 5.46
C SER A 115 -6.92 -45.48 4.60
N GLY A 116 -5.87 -46.04 3.98
CA GLY A 116 -5.95 -47.25 3.17
C GLY A 116 -6.32 -47.02 1.70
N THR A 117 -6.33 -45.76 1.25
CA THR A 117 -6.55 -45.44 -0.16
C THR A 117 -5.32 -45.89 -0.96
N LYS A 118 -5.55 -46.70 -2.02
CA LYS A 118 -4.46 -47.18 -2.88
C LYS A 118 -3.83 -45.98 -3.59
N VAL A 119 -2.54 -45.74 -3.33
CA VAL A 119 -1.77 -44.68 -3.99
C VAL A 119 -1.57 -45.07 -5.46
N THR A 120 -2.25 -44.36 -6.36
CA THR A 120 -2.07 -44.48 -7.81
C THR A 120 -1.21 -43.31 -8.31
N TRP A 121 -0.83 -43.32 -9.60
CA TRP A 121 -0.09 -42.19 -10.20
C TRP A 121 -0.85 -40.85 -10.09
N GLN A 122 -2.19 -40.90 -9.97
CA GLN A 122 -3.04 -39.72 -9.79
C GLN A 122 -2.82 -39.02 -8.44
N ALA A 123 -2.21 -39.68 -7.47
CA ALA A 123 -1.84 -39.10 -6.17
C ALA A 123 -0.98 -37.83 -6.30
N VAL A 124 -0.18 -37.72 -7.37
CA VAL A 124 0.67 -36.55 -7.66
C VAL A 124 -0.18 -35.30 -7.94
N LEU A 125 -1.45 -35.45 -8.33
CA LEU A 125 -2.34 -34.32 -8.58
C LEU A 125 -2.68 -33.55 -7.31
N VAL A 126 -2.70 -34.20 -6.14
CA VAL A 126 -3.07 -33.54 -4.87
C VAL A 126 -2.06 -32.45 -4.46
N PRO A 127 -0.75 -32.71 -4.36
CA PRO A 127 0.22 -31.66 -4.08
C PRO A 127 0.28 -30.60 -5.18
N LEU A 128 0.14 -30.99 -6.46
CA LEU A 128 0.09 -30.04 -7.58
C LEU A 128 -1.12 -29.11 -7.45
N ALA A 129 -2.31 -29.65 -7.18
CA ALA A 129 -3.52 -28.87 -6.93
C ALA A 129 -3.37 -27.96 -5.71
N GLY A 130 -2.71 -28.44 -4.66
CA GLY A 130 -2.35 -27.62 -3.50
C GLY A 130 -1.46 -26.43 -3.87
N THR A 131 -0.43 -26.62 -4.70
CA THR A 131 0.42 -25.51 -5.17
C THR A 131 -0.36 -24.50 -6.02
N ILE A 132 -1.25 -24.97 -6.90
CA ILE A 132 -2.10 -24.13 -7.75
C ILE A 132 -3.08 -23.34 -6.88
N ALA A 133 -3.75 -23.98 -5.92
CA ALA A 133 -4.62 -23.33 -4.96
C ALA A 133 -3.85 -22.26 -4.14
N GLY A 134 -2.63 -22.56 -3.70
CA GLY A 134 -1.76 -21.60 -3.03
C GLY A 134 -1.43 -20.38 -3.89
N ALA A 135 -1.17 -20.58 -5.19
CA ALA A 135 -0.92 -19.48 -6.13
C ALA A 135 -2.18 -18.62 -6.35
N LEU A 136 -3.35 -19.25 -6.52
CA LEU A 136 -4.63 -18.56 -6.64
C LEU A 136 -4.97 -17.76 -5.38
N PHE A 137 -4.77 -18.35 -4.20
CA PHE A 137 -4.93 -17.65 -2.92
C PHE A 137 -4.07 -16.38 -2.88
N GLN A 138 -2.79 -16.48 -3.25
CA GLN A 138 -1.90 -15.33 -3.24
C GLN A 138 -2.30 -14.27 -4.26
N LEU A 139 -2.81 -14.67 -5.42
CA LEU A 139 -3.35 -13.76 -6.43
C LEU A 139 -4.51 -12.96 -5.84
N PHE A 140 -5.52 -13.63 -5.26
CA PHE A 140 -6.69 -12.94 -4.70
C PHE A 140 -6.35 -12.07 -3.50
N VAL A 141 -5.50 -12.53 -2.57
CA VAL A 141 -5.09 -11.72 -1.43
C VAL A 141 -4.38 -10.44 -1.88
N ARG A 142 -3.55 -10.49 -2.93
CA ARG A 142 -2.88 -9.31 -3.49
C ARG A 142 -3.84 -8.32 -4.13
N THR A 143 -4.97 -8.77 -4.69
CA THR A 143 -5.96 -7.81 -5.25
C THR A 143 -6.50 -6.82 -4.21
N ALA A 144 -6.43 -7.13 -2.91
CA ALA A 144 -6.82 -6.20 -1.85
C ALA A 144 -6.05 -4.88 -1.88
N SER A 145 -4.75 -4.90 -2.25
CA SER A 145 -3.94 -3.67 -2.34
C SER A 145 -4.34 -2.81 -3.53
N ASP A 146 -4.87 -3.42 -4.59
CA ASP A 146 -5.26 -2.72 -5.82
C ASP A 146 -6.56 -1.92 -5.63
N PHE A 147 -7.42 -2.33 -4.69
CA PHE A 147 -8.66 -1.63 -4.34
C PHE A 147 -8.49 -0.56 -3.27
N ALA A 148 -7.35 -0.52 -2.59
CA ALA A 148 -7.13 0.44 -1.54
C ALA A 148 -6.77 1.81 -2.12
N GLY A 149 -7.58 2.81 -1.79
CA GLY A 149 -7.28 4.20 -2.09
C GLY A 149 -5.95 4.65 -1.48
N PRO A 150 -5.38 5.78 -1.97
CA PRO A 150 -4.14 6.32 -1.42
C PRO A 150 -4.26 6.50 0.10
N ARG A 151 -3.31 5.92 0.84
CA ARG A 151 -3.23 5.95 2.31
C ARG A 151 -4.32 5.17 3.07
N SER A 152 -5.16 4.36 2.41
CA SER A 152 -6.05 3.44 3.13
C SER A 152 -5.32 2.14 3.50
N ASP A 153 -5.67 1.58 4.66
CA ASP A 153 -5.12 0.31 5.11
C ASP A 153 -5.87 -0.86 4.44
N HIS A 154 -5.20 -1.56 3.52
CA HIS A 154 -5.75 -2.71 2.80
C HIS A 154 -5.66 -4.03 3.58
N ARG A 155 -4.92 -4.06 4.70
CA ARG A 155 -4.64 -5.31 5.42
C ARG A 155 -5.91 -6.00 5.95
N PRO A 156 -6.93 -5.29 6.48
CA PRO A 156 -8.18 -5.93 6.89
C PRO A 156 -8.89 -6.61 5.71
N ALA A 157 -8.92 -5.97 4.55
CA ALA A 157 -9.50 -6.54 3.33
C ALA A 157 -8.72 -7.79 2.88
N ALA A 158 -7.38 -7.72 2.86
CA ALA A 158 -6.51 -8.86 2.53
C ALA A 158 -6.75 -10.06 3.47
N ILE A 159 -6.91 -9.82 4.78
CA ILE A 159 -7.27 -10.86 5.76
C ILE A 159 -8.66 -11.43 5.47
N GLY A 160 -9.64 -10.57 5.19
CA GLY A 160 -11.01 -10.98 4.85
C GLY A 160 -11.05 -11.89 3.61
N ILE A 161 -10.39 -11.49 2.52
CA ILE A 161 -10.26 -12.32 1.31
C ILE A 161 -9.60 -13.65 1.66
N GLY A 162 -8.48 -13.61 2.39
CA GLY A 162 -7.75 -14.80 2.80
C GLY A 162 -8.63 -15.81 3.55
N CYS A 163 -9.43 -15.34 4.51
CA CYS A 163 -10.37 -16.19 5.25
C CYS A 163 -11.43 -16.81 4.32
N VAL A 164 -12.04 -16.02 3.44
CA VAL A 164 -13.08 -16.50 2.51
C VAL A 164 -12.51 -17.56 1.56
N VAL A 165 -11.35 -17.29 0.96
CA VAL A 165 -10.68 -18.22 0.05
C VAL A 165 -10.29 -19.51 0.76
N LEU A 166 -9.77 -19.43 1.99
CA LEU A 166 -9.38 -20.60 2.77
C LEU A 166 -10.60 -21.48 3.08
N VAL A 167 -11.70 -20.90 3.54
CA VAL A 167 -12.96 -21.63 3.80
C VAL A 167 -13.49 -22.26 2.52
N GLY A 168 -13.49 -21.53 1.41
CA GLY A 168 -13.91 -22.04 0.11
C GLY A 168 -13.06 -23.19 -0.40
N THR A 169 -11.75 -23.13 -0.18
CA THR A 169 -10.81 -24.20 -0.52
C THR A 169 -11.11 -25.47 0.27
N MET A 170 -11.37 -25.32 1.58
CA MET A 170 -11.74 -26.45 2.45
C MET A 170 -13.08 -27.06 2.01
N LEU A 171 -14.11 -26.24 1.79
CA LEU A 171 -15.41 -26.72 1.31
C LEU A 171 -15.32 -27.40 -0.05
N GLY A 172 -14.59 -26.82 -1.00
CA GLY A 172 -14.36 -27.42 -2.31
C GLY A 172 -13.67 -28.78 -2.21
N SER A 173 -12.67 -28.91 -1.34
CA SER A 173 -11.99 -30.20 -1.11
C SER A 173 -12.93 -31.26 -0.52
N VAL A 174 -13.80 -30.87 0.41
CA VAL A 174 -14.82 -31.76 1.01
C VAL A 174 -15.83 -32.20 -0.04
N VAL A 175 -16.33 -31.27 -0.87
CA VAL A 175 -17.26 -31.59 -1.97
C VAL A 175 -16.59 -32.54 -2.96
N GLY A 176 -15.36 -32.26 -3.39
CA GLY A 176 -14.59 -33.12 -4.29
C GLY A 176 -14.48 -34.55 -3.77
N TRP A 177 -14.11 -34.70 -2.48
CA TRP A 177 -14.03 -36.01 -1.83
C TRP A 177 -15.36 -36.77 -1.79
N ASN A 178 -16.48 -36.07 -1.58
CA ASN A 178 -17.80 -36.69 -1.54
C ASN A 178 -18.34 -37.06 -2.93
N VAL A 179 -17.90 -36.39 -4.00
CA VAL A 179 -18.29 -36.73 -5.39
C VAL A 179 -17.60 -38.01 -5.85
N GLY A 180 -16.32 -38.15 -5.53
CA GLY A 180 -15.56 -39.37 -5.78
C GLY A 180 -14.41 -39.42 -4.78
N ALA A 181 -14.27 -40.52 -4.05
CA ALA A 181 -13.19 -40.71 -3.07
C ALA A 181 -11.81 -40.91 -3.74
N GLY A 182 -11.58 -40.25 -4.87
CA GLY A 182 -10.38 -40.31 -5.69
C GLY A 182 -9.53 -39.05 -5.58
N PHE A 183 -8.27 -39.18 -6.01
CA PHE A 183 -7.31 -38.07 -5.98
C PHE A 183 -7.68 -36.95 -6.95
N VAL A 184 -8.33 -37.30 -8.07
CA VAL A 184 -8.71 -36.33 -9.12
C VAL A 184 -9.79 -35.39 -8.61
N GLU A 185 -10.86 -35.94 -8.02
CA GLU A 185 -12.01 -35.18 -7.55
C GLU A 185 -11.63 -34.27 -6.37
N LEU A 186 -10.80 -34.77 -5.44
CA LEU A 186 -10.22 -33.93 -4.38
C LEU A 186 -9.38 -32.77 -4.95
N SER A 187 -8.54 -33.05 -5.94
CA SER A 187 -7.68 -32.05 -6.59
C SER A 187 -8.50 -30.98 -7.31
N VAL A 188 -9.52 -31.38 -8.06
CA VAL A 188 -10.47 -30.46 -8.71
C VAL A 188 -11.22 -29.65 -7.67
N GLY A 189 -11.69 -30.28 -6.59
CA GLY A 189 -12.39 -29.61 -5.49
C GLY A 189 -11.54 -28.54 -4.81
N LEU A 190 -10.26 -28.82 -4.54
CA LEU A 190 -9.31 -27.85 -4.00
C LEU A 190 -9.19 -26.60 -4.89
N VAL A 191 -8.91 -26.79 -6.18
CA VAL A 191 -8.68 -25.68 -7.12
C VAL A 191 -9.96 -24.89 -7.37
N THR A 192 -11.08 -25.58 -7.64
CA THR A 192 -12.36 -24.93 -7.94
C THR A 192 -12.94 -24.21 -6.72
N GLY A 193 -12.81 -24.78 -5.52
CA GLY A 193 -13.20 -24.12 -4.26
C GLY A 193 -12.41 -22.85 -3.98
N THR A 194 -11.09 -22.89 -4.21
CA THR A 194 -10.22 -21.70 -4.09
C THR A 194 -10.64 -20.62 -5.08
N LEU A 195 -10.81 -20.98 -6.34
CA LEU A 195 -11.16 -20.06 -7.42
C LEU A 195 -12.52 -19.40 -7.17
N LEU A 196 -13.55 -20.20 -6.87
CA LEU A 196 -14.91 -19.70 -6.65
C LEU A 196 -14.95 -18.74 -5.46
N ALA A 197 -14.33 -19.09 -4.34
CA ALA A 197 -14.29 -18.23 -3.17
C ALA A 197 -13.48 -16.95 -3.40
N GLY A 198 -12.40 -17.02 -4.18
CA GLY A 198 -11.66 -15.84 -4.60
C GLY A 198 -12.50 -14.89 -5.45
N VAL A 199 -13.23 -15.42 -6.43
CA VAL A 199 -14.15 -14.62 -7.27
C VAL A 199 -15.26 -14.00 -6.43
N LEU A 200 -15.85 -14.75 -5.50
CA LEU A 200 -16.89 -14.23 -4.60
C LEU A 200 -16.36 -13.14 -3.66
N ALA A 201 -15.17 -13.32 -3.08
CA ALA A 201 -14.53 -12.33 -2.23
C ALA A 201 -14.20 -11.05 -3.02
N TYR A 202 -13.69 -11.20 -4.24
CA TYR A 202 -13.42 -10.10 -5.16
C TYR A 202 -14.70 -9.33 -5.52
N ALA A 203 -15.77 -10.05 -5.88
CA ALA A 203 -17.06 -9.44 -6.17
C ALA A 203 -17.62 -8.68 -4.95
N ALA A 204 -17.52 -9.26 -3.74
CA ALA A 204 -17.96 -8.61 -2.51
C ALA A 204 -17.20 -7.29 -2.25
N LEU A 205 -15.90 -7.24 -2.53
CA LEU A 205 -15.11 -6.01 -2.42
C LEU A 205 -15.55 -4.94 -3.41
N MET A 206 -15.82 -5.33 -4.66
CA MET A 206 -16.35 -4.40 -5.67
C MET A 206 -17.64 -3.73 -5.18
N PHE A 207 -18.58 -4.52 -4.63
CA PHE A 207 -19.84 -3.96 -4.11
C PHE A 207 -19.68 -3.15 -2.83
N ALA A 208 -18.70 -3.44 -1.98
CA ALA A 208 -18.43 -2.68 -0.77
C ALA A 208 -17.74 -1.33 -1.03
N SER A 209 -17.15 -1.16 -2.21
CA SER A 209 -16.40 0.05 -2.61
C SER A 209 -17.24 1.11 -3.33
N VAL A 210 -18.49 0.79 -3.66
CA VAL A 210 -19.49 1.70 -4.27
C VAL A 210 -20.29 2.40 -3.17
#